data_AF-A0A6V7JTK4-F1
#
_entry.id   AF-A0A6V7JTK4-F1
#
_cell.length_a   1.000
_cell.length_b   1.000
_cell.length_c   1.000
_cell.angle_alpha   90.00
_cell.angle_beta   90.00
_cell.angle_gamma   90.00
#
_symmetry.space_group_name_H-M   'P 1'
#
loop_
_entity.id
_entity.type
_entity.pdbx_description
1 polymer ?
#
loop_
_entity_poly.entity_id
_entity_poly.type
_entity_poly.pdbx_seq_one_letter_code
_entity_poly.pdbx_strand_id
1 'polypeptide(L)' 'ITENDIVDFVAQDLPDHMHLRGGVKILDQMPYTETGKIFKMKLKATMMTH' A
#
# COMPACT_ATOMS: atom_id res chain seq x y z
N ILE A 1 -9.74 -10.65 -3.37
CA ILE A 1 -8.44 -10.03 -3.69
C ILE A 1 -7.63 -10.10 -2.42
N THR A 2 -6.49 -10.77 -2.47
CA THR A 2 -5.54 -10.89 -1.37
C THR A 2 -4.37 -9.92 -1.59
N GLU A 3 -3.53 -9.75 -0.58
CA GLU A 3 -2.33 -8.91 -0.67
C GLU A 3 -1.33 -9.48 -1.68
N ASN A 4 -1.19 -10.81 -1.74
CA ASN A 4 -0.31 -11.50 -2.70
C ASN A 4 -0.79 -11.32 -4.14
N ASP A 5 -2.10 -11.40 -4.39
CA ASP A 5 -2.65 -11.18 -5.74
C ASP A 5 -2.23 -9.80 -6.30
N ILE A 6 -2.17 -8.77 -5.45
CA ILE A 6 -1.76 -7.42 -5.84
C ILE A 6 -0.24 -7.35 -6.08
N VAL A 7 0.56 -7.99 -5.23
CA VAL A 7 2.03 -8.04 -5.40
C VAL A 7 2.38 -8.74 -6.72
N ASP A 8 1.76 -9.88 -7.00
CA ASP A 8 2.00 -10.66 -8.22
C ASP A 8 1.56 -9.89 -9.47
N PHE A 9 0.40 -9.23 -9.40
CA PHE A 9 -0.08 -8.37 -10.48
C PHE A 9 0.90 -7.25 -10.81
N VAL A 10 1.42 -6.55 -9.79
CA VAL A 10 2.42 -5.50 -9.98
C VAL A 10 3.74 -6.08 -10.50
N ALA A 11 4.15 -7.24 -10.01
CA ALA A 11 5.40 -7.87 -10.41
C ALA A 11 5.40 -8.33 -11.87
N GLN A 12 4.25 -8.75 -12.38
CA GLN A 12 4.06 -9.18 -13.76
C GLN A 12 4.09 -7.99 -14.74
N ASP A 13 3.47 -6.87 -14.38
CA ASP A 13 3.21 -5.78 -15.32
C ASP A 13 4.20 -4.62 -15.20
N LEU A 14 4.93 -4.49 -14.07
CA LEU A 14 5.89 -3.40 -13.84
C LEU A 14 7.35 -3.89 -13.72
N PRO A 15 8.34 -3.02 -14.04
CA PRO A 15 9.75 -3.31 -13.81
C PRO A 15 10.08 -3.56 -12.34
N ASP A 16 11.11 -4.38 -12.09
CA ASP A 16 11.54 -4.82 -10.74
C ASP A 16 11.69 -3.70 -9.69
N HIS A 17 12.19 -2.53 -10.09
CA HIS A 17 12.37 -1.39 -9.18
C HIS A 17 11.06 -0.76 -8.66
N MET A 18 9.92 -1.11 -9.26
CA MET A 18 8.57 -0.68 -8.85
C MET A 18 7.82 -1.74 -8.05
N HIS A 19 8.42 -2.92 -7.83
CA HIS A 19 7.77 -3.99 -7.09
C HIS A 19 7.52 -3.59 -5.63
N LEU A 20 6.39 -4.02 -5.08
CA LEU A 20 5.91 -3.66 -3.75
C LEU A 20 6.60 -4.47 -2.64
N ARG A 21 7.93 -4.34 -2.53
CA ARG A 21 8.76 -5.07 -1.55
C ARG A 21 8.46 -4.74 -0.09
N GLY A 22 7.84 -3.57 0.15
CA GLY A 22 7.36 -3.17 1.48
C GLY A 22 6.07 -3.86 1.93
N GLY A 23 5.53 -4.75 1.09
CA GLY A 23 4.24 -5.42 1.32
C GLY A 23 3.05 -4.58 0.87
N VAL A 24 1.87 -5.17 1.01
CA VAL A 24 0.57 -4.58 0.70
C VAL A 24 -0.31 -4.81 1.93
N LYS A 25 -1.14 -3.82 2.27
CA LYS A 25 -2.18 -3.97 3.29
C LYS A 25 -3.49 -3.46 2.75
N ILE A 26 -4.54 -4.26 2.86
CA ILE A 26 -5.89 -3.85 2.47
C ILE A 26 -6.48 -3.03 3.62
N LEU A 27 -6.96 -1.83 3.31
CA LEU A 27 -7.59 -0.91 4.25
C LEU A 27 -9.03 -0.65 3.82
N ASP A 28 -9.94 -0.56 4.78
CA ASP A 28 -11.34 -0.20 4.52
C ASP A 28 -11.45 1.24 4.01
N GLN A 29 -10.59 2.14 4.51
CA GLN A 29 -10.57 3.54 4.10
C GLN A 29 -9.15 4.11 4.08
N MET A 30 -8.85 4.86 3.02
CA MET A 30 -7.57 5.56 2.91
C MET A 30 -7.51 6.75 3.89
N PRO A 31 -6.44 6.90 4.67
CA PRO A 31 -6.32 8.02 5.59
C PRO A 31 -5.99 9.30 4.82
N TYR A 32 -6.87 10.30 4.92
CA TYR A 32 -6.67 11.63 4.35
C TYR A 32 -6.47 12.69 5.45
N THR A 33 -5.83 13.79 5.08
CA THR A 33 -5.81 15.03 5.87
C THR A 33 -7.14 15.77 5.71
N GLU A 34 -7.39 16.78 6.54
CA GLU A 34 -8.58 17.63 6.44
C GLU A 34 -8.73 18.30 5.05
N THR A 35 -7.60 18.49 4.35
CA THR A 35 -7.52 19.04 3.00
C THR A 35 -7.59 17.99 1.88
N GLY A 36 -7.86 16.71 2.21
CA GLY A 36 -8.03 15.62 1.23
C GLY A 36 -6.73 15.02 0.68
N LYS A 37 -5.55 15.40 1.19
CA LYS A 37 -4.27 14.78 0.80
C LYS A 37 -4.07 13.46 1.55
N ILE A 38 -3.34 12.50 0.95
CA ILE A 38 -3.02 11.25 1.65
C ILE A 38 -2.19 11.54 2.89
N PHE A 39 -2.65 11.06 4.04
CA PHE A 39 -1.96 11.21 5.30
C PHE A 39 -0.88 10.13 5.46
N LYS A 40 0.27 10.36 4.83
CA LYS A 40 1.41 9.41 4.77
C LYS A 40 1.88 8.91 6.14
N MET A 41 1.87 9.76 7.17
CA MET A 41 2.29 9.36 8.53
C MET A 41 1.37 8.29 9.12
N LYS A 42 0.04 8.49 9.02
CA LYS A 42 -0.94 7.50 9.47
C LYS A 42 -0.82 6.21 8.64
N LEU A 43 -0.68 6.34 7.31
CA LEU A 43 -0.50 5.18 6.44
C LEU A 43 0.72 4.34 6.81
N LYS A 44 1.88 4.98 7.09
CA LYS A 44 3.08 4.28 7.56
C LYS A 44 2.84 3.58 8.90
N ALA A 45 2.20 4.24 9.85
CA ALA A 45 1.88 3.63 11.15
C ALA A 45 1.00 2.36 10.98
N THR A 46 0.03 2.40 10.06
CA THR A 46 -0.82 1.23 9.76
C THR A 46 -0.05 0.06 9.17
N MET A 47 1.03 0.31 8.41
CA MET A 47 1.91 -0.72 7.85
C MET A 47 2.90 -1.30 8.87
N MET A 48 3.31 -0.52 9.88
CA MET A 48 4.30 -0.93 10.89
C MET A 48 3.69 -1.68 12.08
N THR A 49 2.37 -1.65 12.24
CA THR A 49 1.69 -2.36 13.33
C THR A 49 1.49 -3.81 12.92
N HIS A 50 2.26 -4.71 13.54
CA HIS A 50 2.28 -6.17 13.35
C HIS A 50 0.94 -6.83 13.64
#